data_AF-A0A9N9JEZ2-F1
#
_entry.id   AF-A0A9N9JEZ2-F1
#
_cell.length_a   1.000
_cell.length_b   1.000
_cell.length_c   1.000
_cell.angle_alpha   90.00
_cell.angle_beta   90.00
_cell.angle_gamma   90.00
#
_symmetry.space_group_name_H-M   'P 1'
#
loop_
_entity.id
_entity.type
_entity.pdbx_description
1 polymer ?
#
loop_
_entity_poly.entity_id
_entity_poly.type
_entity_poly.pdbx_seq_one_letter_code
_entity_poly.pdbx_strand_id
1 'polypeptide(L)'
;HASAIKVAMKNKMDLAISIAVGSSTQIALFLTPFTVILGWIIGQPMTLLFQTFETVVLFVSVLITNYLIQDGRSNWLAGILLFATYFIISLAFFFYSDAGSVEKIIGSKNF
;
A
#
# COMPACT_ATOMS: atom_id res chain seq x y z
N HIS A 1 -4.77 6.56 12.66
CA HIS A 1 -3.40 6.32 13.17
C HIS A 1 -3.16 6.85 14.58
N ALA A 2 -3.62 8.06 14.94
CA ALA A 2 -3.47 8.60 16.30
C ALA A 2 -3.97 7.67 17.43
N SER A 3 -5.09 6.95 17.22
CA SER A 3 -5.61 5.97 18.19
C SER A 3 -4.69 4.77 18.40
N ALA A 4 -4.06 4.27 17.33
CA ALA A 4 -3.08 3.18 17.42
C ALA A 4 -1.81 3.62 18.16
N ILE A 5 -1.33 4.86 17.91
CA ILE A 5 -0.17 5.43 18.61
C ILE A 5 -0.46 5.55 20.12
N LYS A 6 -1.62 6.10 20.49
CA LYS A 6 -2.02 6.22 21.91
C LYS A 6 -2.15 4.87 22.62
N VAL A 7 -2.56 3.82 21.91
CA VAL A 7 -2.67 2.45 22.43
C VAL A 7 -1.30 1.77 22.53
N ALA A 8 -0.41 2.00 21.56
CA ALA A 8 0.98 1.54 21.60
C ALA A 8 1.76 2.18 22.77
N MET A 9 1.53 3.47 23.05
CA MET A 9 2.11 4.16 24.22
C MET A 9 1.65 3.57 25.56
N LYS A 10 0.50 2.87 25.59
CA LYS A 10 0.02 2.11 26.77
C LYS A 10 0.59 0.69 26.84
N ASN A 11 1.67 0.42 26.10
CA ASN A 11 2.35 -0.87 26.02
C ASN A 11 1.45 -2.02 25.50
N LYS A 12 0.43 -1.68 24.70
CA LYS A 12 -0.52 -2.63 24.08
C LYS A 12 -0.29 -2.71 22.57
N MET A 13 0.88 -3.18 22.14
CA MET A 13 1.21 -3.20 20.71
C MET A 13 0.28 -4.11 19.90
N ASP A 14 -0.13 -5.27 20.42
CA ASP A 14 -1.03 -6.18 19.70
C ASP A 14 -2.37 -5.52 19.33
N LEU A 15 -2.89 -4.67 20.23
CA LEU A 15 -4.09 -3.89 19.98
C LEU A 15 -3.85 -2.78 18.96
N ALA A 16 -2.69 -2.12 19.02
CA ALA A 16 -2.31 -1.10 18.04
C ALA A 16 -2.15 -1.67 16.63
N ILE A 17 -1.51 -2.84 16.49
CA ILE A 17 -1.35 -3.58 15.23
C ILE A 17 -2.72 -4.01 14.71
N SER A 18 -3.57 -4.58 15.57
CA SER A 18 -4.92 -5.01 15.17
C SER A 18 -5.77 -3.84 14.64
N ILE A 19 -5.68 -2.66 15.25
CA ILE A 19 -6.37 -1.45 14.77
C ILE A 19 -5.81 -0.99 13.41
N ALA A 20 -4.48 -1.02 13.24
CA ALA A 20 -3.83 -0.58 12.00
C ALA A 20 -4.11 -1.55 10.83
N VAL A 21 -3.94 -2.85 11.05
CA VAL A 21 -4.19 -3.89 10.06
C VAL A 21 -5.68 -3.97 9.73
N GLY A 22 -6.56 -3.92 10.74
CA GLY A 22 -8.01 -3.93 10.53
C GLY A 22 -8.49 -2.77 9.65
N SER A 23 -7.95 -1.56 9.88
CA SER A 23 -8.24 -0.40 9.02
C SER A 23 -7.74 -0.59 7.59
N SER A 24 -6.58 -1.23 7.39
CA SER A 24 -6.01 -1.47 6.06
C SER A 24 -6.79 -2.55 5.30
N THR A 25 -7.19 -3.62 5.98
CA THR A 25 -8.01 -4.70 5.42
C THR A 25 -9.40 -4.20 5.04
N GLN A 26 -10.02 -3.32 5.83
CA GLN A 26 -11.28 -2.68 5.47
C GLN A 26 -11.15 -1.87 4.18
N ILE A 27 -10.07 -1.11 4.03
CA ILE A 27 -9.79 -0.38 2.79
C ILE A 27 -9.63 -1.36 1.63
N ALA A 28 -8.86 -2.43 1.78
CA ALA A 28 -8.63 -3.41 0.72
C ALA A 28 -9.89 -4.19 0.30
N LEU A 29 -10.71 -4.63 1.25
CA LEU A 29 -11.86 -5.49 0.98
C LEU A 29 -13.15 -4.72 0.69
N PHE A 30 -13.30 -3.51 1.22
CA PHE A 30 -14.50 -2.71 1.05
C PHE A 30 -14.27 -1.51 0.14
N LEU A 31 -13.24 -0.70 0.38
CA LEU A 31 -13.02 0.52 -0.39
C LEU A 31 -12.64 0.22 -1.85
N THR A 32 -11.79 -0.78 -2.12
CA THR A 32 -11.39 -1.15 -3.48
C THR A 32 -12.59 -1.54 -4.37
N PRO A 33 -13.46 -2.52 -4.03
CA PRO A 33 -14.63 -2.82 -4.85
C PRO A 33 -15.65 -1.68 -4.89
N PHE A 34 -15.77 -0.91 -3.79
CA PHE A 34 -16.63 0.27 -3.77
C PHE A 34 -16.21 1.32 -4.79
N THR A 35 -14.90 1.58 -4.94
CA THR A 35 -14.38 2.51 -5.95
C THR A 35 -14.61 2.02 -7.38
N VAL A 36 -14.54 0.71 -7.65
CA VAL A 36 -14.87 0.14 -8.96
C VAL A 36 -16.34 0.36 -9.31
N ILE A 37 -17.25 0.09 -8.36
CA ILE A 37 -18.69 0.30 -8.53
C ILE A 37 -19.00 1.79 -8.75
N LEU A 38 -18.38 2.69 -7.99
CA LEU A 38 -18.53 4.14 -8.19
C LEU A 38 -18.02 4.58 -9.57
N GLY A 39 -16.91 4.02 -10.05
CA GLY A 39 -16.41 4.26 -11.40
C GLY A 39 -17.46 3.93 -12.46
N TRP A 40 -18.12 2.77 -12.32
CA TRP A 40 -19.21 2.36 -13.21
C TRP A 40 -20.40 3.31 -13.16
N ILE A 41 -20.77 3.81 -11.97
CA ILE A 41 -21.88 4.79 -11.81
C ILE A 41 -21.56 6.13 -12.50
N ILE A 42 -20.30 6.58 -12.43
CA ILE A 42 -19.84 7.84 -13.03
C ILE A 42 -19.52 7.67 -14.54
N GLY A 43 -19.64 6.46 -15.09
CA GLY A 43 -19.35 6.16 -16.49
C GLY A 43 -17.85 6.12 -16.82
N GLN A 44 -16.99 6.02 -15.81
CA GLN A 44 -15.55 5.85 -15.96
C GLN A 44 -15.19 4.36 -15.89
N PRO A 45 -14.41 3.81 -16.86
CA PRO A 45 -13.98 2.43 -16.84
C PRO A 45 -12.87 2.20 -15.80
N MET A 46 -13.22 2.24 -14.51
CA MET A 46 -12.33 1.91 -13.42
C MET A 46 -12.27 0.39 -13.27
N THR A 47 -11.10 -0.19 -13.46
CA THR A 47 -10.86 -1.62 -13.28
C THR A 47 -9.91 -1.85 -12.11
N LEU A 48 -9.96 -3.05 -11.54
CA LEU A 48 -9.06 -3.48 -10.46
C LEU A 48 -7.68 -3.93 -11.00
N LEU A 49 -7.38 -3.61 -12.27
CA LEU A 49 -6.12 -3.94 -12.92
C LEU A 49 -5.08 -2.89 -12.55
N PHE A 50 -4.41 -3.13 -11.43
CA PHE A 50 -3.17 -2.42 -11.09
C PHE A 50 -2.06 -2.82 -12.07
N GLN A 51 -1.11 -1.92 -12.33
CA GLN A 51 0.05 -2.29 -13.13
C GLN A 51 0.85 -3.38 -12.41
N THR A 52 1.61 -4.19 -13.17
CA THR A 52 2.44 -5.27 -12.61
C THR A 52 3.36 -4.77 -11.50
N PHE A 53 3.92 -3.57 -11.67
CA PHE A 53 4.76 -2.91 -10.67
C PHE A 53 4.00 -2.63 -9.36
N GLU A 54 2.83 -1.99 -9.44
CA GLU A 54 2.00 -1.67 -8.27
C GLU A 54 1.57 -2.92 -7.51
N THR A 55 1.18 -3.97 -8.24
CA THR A 55 0.78 -5.26 -7.65
C THR A 55 1.94 -5.92 -6.90
N VAL A 56 3.15 -5.94 -7.49
CA VAL A 56 4.34 -6.50 -6.86
C VAL A 56 4.74 -5.70 -5.63
N VAL A 57 4.73 -4.37 -5.69
CA VAL A 57 5.08 -3.51 -4.56
C VAL A 57 4.08 -3.69 -3.41
N LEU A 58 2.78 -3.74 -3.70
CA LEU A 58 1.75 -4.02 -2.69
C LEU A 58 1.95 -5.41 -2.06
N PHE A 59 2.23 -6.43 -2.88
CA PHE A 59 2.47 -7.79 -2.39
C PHE A 59 3.69 -7.86 -1.45
N VAL A 60 4.81 -7.25 -1.84
CA VAL A 60 6.03 -7.17 -1.02
C VAL A 60 5.77 -6.41 0.27
N SER A 61 5.03 -5.30 0.23
CA SER A 61 4.67 -4.51 1.42
C SER A 61 3.88 -5.33 2.44
N VAL A 62 2.90 -6.10 1.97
CA VAL A 62 2.10 -7.01 2.84
C VAL A 62 2.97 -8.11 3.42
N LEU A 63 3.86 -8.72 2.63
CA LEU A 63 4.78 -9.75 3.11
C LEU A 63 5.71 -9.25 4.22
N ILE A 64 6.37 -8.10 4.02
CA ILE A 64 7.28 -7.51 5.00
C ILE A 64 6.50 -7.16 6.29
N THR A 65 5.33 -6.55 6.14
CA THR A 65 4.48 -6.18 7.29
C THR A 65 4.04 -7.43 8.07
N ASN A 66 3.62 -8.49 7.39
CA ASN A 66 3.21 -9.74 8.02
C ASN A 66 4.37 -10.42 8.76
N TYR A 67 5.56 -10.47 8.14
CA TYR A 67 6.76 -11.03 8.77
C TYR A 67 7.13 -10.28 10.05
N LEU A 68 7.06 -8.95 10.04
CA LEU A 68 7.42 -8.13 11.19
C LEU A 68 6.39 -8.22 12.33
N ILE A 69 5.10 -8.41 12.00
CA ILE A 69 4.07 -8.65 13.01
C ILE A 69 4.28 -10.01 13.68
N GLN A 70 4.64 -11.05 12.92
CA GLN A 70 4.88 -12.40 13.45
C GLN A 70 6.10 -12.48 14.38
N ASP A 71 7.11 -11.63 14.15
CA ASP A 71 8.28 -11.53 15.03
C ASP A 71 7.89 -11.09 16.47
N GLY A 72 6.71 -10.48 16.65
CA GLY A 72 6.05 -10.26 17.97
C GLY A 72 6.80 -9.36 18.95
N ARG A 73 8.01 -8.90 18.60
CA ARG A 73 8.87 -8.03 19.41
C ARG A 73 8.90 -6.65 18.80
N SER A 74 8.26 -5.70 19.46
CA SER A 74 8.33 -4.28 19.08
C SER A 74 9.63 -3.68 19.56
N ASN A 75 10.62 -3.63 18.68
CA ASN A 75 11.85 -2.89 18.92
C ASN A 75 11.86 -1.58 18.10
N TRP A 76 12.58 -0.56 18.58
CA TRP A 76 12.67 0.73 17.90
C TRP A 76 13.28 0.59 16.49
N LEU A 77 14.16 -0.40 16.30
CA LEU A 77 14.80 -0.71 15.02
C LEU A 77 13.81 -1.24 13.96
N ALA A 78 12.84 -2.05 14.35
CA ALA A 78 11.77 -2.60 13.51
C ALA A 78 10.81 -1.49 13.09
N GLY A 79 10.54 -0.54 13.99
CA GLY A 79 9.85 0.70 13.65
C GLY A 79 10.58 1.48 12.55
N ILE A 80 11.90 1.68 12.69
CA ILE A 80 12.72 2.36 11.68
C ILE A 80 12.75 1.56 10.37
N LEU A 81 12.83 0.24 10.41
CA LEU A 81 12.82 -0.61 9.23
C LEU A 81 11.52 -0.45 8.42
N LEU A 82 10.36 -0.37 9.09
CA LEU A 82 9.08 -0.06 8.45
C LEU A 82 9.09 1.32 7.79
N PHE A 83 9.56 2.35 8.51
CA PHE A 83 9.67 3.70 7.96
C PHE A 83 10.63 3.78 6.77
N ALA A 84 11.78 3.11 6.83
CA ALA A 84 12.75 3.04 5.75
C ALA A 84 12.17 2.32 4.53
N THR A 85 11.46 1.20 4.73
CA THR A 85 10.79 0.48 3.64
C THR A 85 9.73 1.35 2.97
N TYR A 86 8.91 2.06 3.76
CA TYR A 86 7.94 3.02 3.23
C TYR A 86 8.60 4.13 2.42
N PHE A 87 9.72 4.66 2.90
CA PHE A 87 10.49 5.69 2.19
C PHE A 87 11.07 5.19 0.87
N ILE A 88 11.63 3.97 0.85
CA ILE A 88 12.15 3.33 -0.38
C ILE A 88 11.02 3.12 -1.39
N ILE A 89 9.86 2.62 -0.95
CA ILE A 89 8.68 2.45 -1.82
C ILE A 89 8.22 3.81 -2.36
N SER A 90 8.18 4.84 -1.52
CA SER A 90 7.79 6.19 -1.94
C SER A 90 8.76 6.78 -2.98
N LEU A 91 10.06 6.56 -2.82
CA LEU A 91 11.08 6.93 -3.81
C LEU A 91 10.91 6.12 -5.10
N ALA A 92 10.66 4.82 -4.99
CA ALA A 92 10.43 3.96 -6.15
C ALA A 92 9.22 4.44 -6.97
N PHE A 93 8.13 4.85 -6.31
CA PHE A 93 6.97 5.48 -6.97
C PHE A 93 7.28 6.86 -7.54
N PHE A 94 8.13 7.65 -6.90
CA PHE A 94 8.54 8.97 -7.42
C PHE A 94 9.37 8.84 -8.71
N PHE A 95 10.25 7.84 -8.79
CA PHE A 95 11.02 7.53 -10.00
C PHE A 95 10.26 6.69 -11.01
N TYR A 96 9.17 6.05 -10.61
CA TYR A 96 8.20 5.43 -11.51
C TYR A 96 7.44 6.55 -12.24
N SER A 97 8.13 7.24 -13.13
CA SER A 97 7.51 8.10 -14.13
C SER A 97 6.73 7.19 -15.05
N ASP A 98 5.41 7.38 -15.06
CA ASP A 98 4.41 6.77 -15.93
C ASP A 98 5.05 6.05 -17.12
N ALA A 99 5.23 4.74 -17.02
CA ALA A 99 5.71 3.91 -18.11
C ALA A 99 4.72 3.89 -19.30
N GLY A 100 3.56 4.54 -19.18
CA GLY A 100 2.69 4.90 -20.31
C GLY A 100 3.19 6.12 -21.10
N SER A 101 4.08 6.95 -20.55
CA SER A 101 4.76 8.04 -21.29
C SER A 101 5.71 7.48 -22.35
N VAL A 102 6.42 6.40 -22.02
CA VAL A 102 7.37 5.75 -22.94
C VAL A 102 6.62 4.95 -24.00
N GLU A 103 5.53 4.26 -23.66
CA GLU A 103 4.68 3.57 -24.65
C GLU A 103 3.97 4.57 -25.60
N LYS A 104 3.52 5.74 -25.12
CA LYS A 104 3.01 6.81 -26.00
C LYS A 104 4.06 7.39 -26.94
N ILE A 105 5.32 7.49 -26.50
CA ILE A 105 6.43 8.02 -27.32
C ILE A 105 6.91 7.00 -28.36
N ILE A 106 6.88 5.70 -28.05
CA ILE A 106 7.28 4.63 -28.98
C ILE A 106 6.11 4.26 -29.92
N GLY A 107 4.86 4.28 -29.44
CA GLY A 107 3.66 4.00 -30.24
C GLY A 107 3.29 5.10 -31.23
N SER A 108 3.75 6.35 -31.03
CA SER A 108 3.59 7.43 -32.01
C SER A 108 4.59 7.37 -33.17
N LYS A 109 5.56 6.44 -33.15
CA LYS A 109 6.63 6.35 -34.16
C LYS A 109 6.51 5.20 -35.16
N ASN A 110 5.43 4.43 -35.12
CA ASN A 110 5.15 3.43 -36.14
C ASN A 110 3.79 3.74 -36.77
N PHE A 111 3.84 3.92 -38.10
CA PHE A 111 2.75 4.11 -39.06
C PHE A 111 1.41 3.50 -38.67
#